data_AF-A0A8J8NU73-F1
#
_entry.id   AF-A0A8J8NU73-F1
#
_cell.length_a   1.000
_cell.length_b   1.000
_cell.length_c   1.000
_cell.angle_alpha   90.00
_cell.angle_beta   90.00
_cell.angle_gamma   90.00
#
_symmetry.space_group_name_H-M   'P 1'
#
loop_
_entity.id
_entity.type
_entity.pdbx_description
1 polymer ?
#
loop_
_entity_poly.entity_id
_entity_poly.type
_entity_poly.pdbx_seq_one_letter_code
_entity_poly.pdbx_strand_id
1 'polypeptide(L)'
;MFVTYENERIWLGVWTSRMFPGERANWSDQQGVMQLPKDSFKLPNGNWEWADIWHVEKLPEFTDEQGWQYAVDFNGNFHAQKGLFDVVRRRKWLRVCREKGSAEQQKSDNAK
;
A
#
# COMPACT_ATOMS: atom_id res chain seq x y z
N MET A 1 11.78 -4.69 -0.86
CA MET A 1 10.39 -4.44 -0.40
C MET A 1 9.65 -3.72 -1.51
N PHE A 2 8.43 -4.13 -1.80
CA PHE A 2 7.56 -3.53 -2.80
C PHE A 2 6.46 -2.72 -2.12
N VAL A 3 6.06 -1.62 -2.76
CA VAL A 3 5.09 -0.67 -2.22
C VAL A 3 4.09 -0.30 -3.31
N THR A 4 2.82 -0.23 -2.95
CA THR A 4 1.77 0.38 -3.77
C THR A 4 0.78 1.12 -2.87
N TYR A 5 0.13 2.14 -3.39
CA TYR A 5 -0.93 2.88 -2.72
C TYR A 5 -2.26 2.56 -3.36
N GLU A 6 -3.18 2.06 -2.54
CA GLU A 6 -4.59 1.96 -2.89
C GLU A 6 -5.24 3.32 -2.65
N ASN A 7 -5.92 3.85 -3.65
CA ASN A 7 -6.57 5.14 -3.62
C ASN A 7 -8.07 4.93 -3.81
N GLU A 8 -8.87 5.68 -3.06
CA GLU A 8 -10.33 5.72 -3.23
C GLU A 8 -10.86 7.15 -3.13
N ARG A 9 -12.00 7.36 -3.78
CA ARG A 9 -12.77 8.60 -3.75
C ARG A 9 -14.15 8.33 -3.20
N ILE A 10 -14.72 9.29 -2.48
CA ILE A 10 -16.11 9.18 -2.03
C ILE A 10 -17.05 9.57 -3.16
N TRP A 11 -18.06 8.74 -3.40
CA TRP A 11 -19.16 9.03 -4.32
C TRP A 11 -20.48 8.72 -3.62
N LEU A 12 -21.34 9.73 -3.47
CA LEU A 12 -22.63 9.61 -2.75
C LEU A 12 -22.50 8.93 -1.38
N GLY A 13 -21.46 9.28 -0.61
CA GLY A 13 -21.22 8.72 0.72
C GLY A 13 -20.48 7.37 0.75
N VAL A 14 -20.17 6.78 -0.40
CA VAL A 14 -19.50 5.48 -0.51
C VAL A 14 -18.09 5.64 -1.08
N TRP A 15 -17.09 5.08 -0.42
CA TRP A 15 -15.74 5.00 -0.96
C TRP A 15 -15.67 4.04 -2.14
N THR A 16 -15.04 4.46 -3.23
CA THR A 16 -14.95 3.69 -4.47
C THR A 16 -13.58 3.83 -5.11
N SER A 17 -13.17 2.81 -5.86
CA SER A 17 -11.97 2.80 -6.69
C SER A 17 -12.12 3.57 -8.00
N ARG A 18 -13.31 4.12 -8.28
CA ARG A 18 -13.58 4.92 -9.48
C ARG A 18 -13.03 6.33 -9.33
N MET A 19 -11.96 6.62 -10.06
CA MET A 19 -11.31 7.93 -10.11
C MET A 19 -11.86 8.78 -11.25
N PHE A 20 -11.72 10.09 -11.13
CA PHE A 20 -12.04 11.00 -12.23
C PHE A 20 -11.01 10.92 -13.37
N PRO A 21 -11.39 11.21 -14.62
CA PRO A 21 -10.44 11.33 -15.72
C PRO A 21 -9.35 12.36 -15.39
N GLY A 22 -8.07 11.99 -15.61
CA GLY A 22 -6.92 12.86 -15.31
C GLY A 22 -6.48 12.89 -13.85
N GLU A 23 -7.19 12.22 -12.96
CA GLU A 23 -6.75 11.96 -11.58
C GLU A 23 -5.77 10.76 -11.55
N ARG A 24 -5.14 10.52 -10.39
CA ARG A 24 -4.30 9.32 -10.19
C ARG A 24 -5.13 8.03 -10.29
N ALA A 25 -4.48 6.91 -10.58
CA ALA A 25 -5.13 5.60 -10.61
C ALA A 25 -5.51 5.08 -9.21
N ASN A 26 -6.44 4.12 -9.16
CA ASN A 26 -6.84 3.47 -7.91
C ASN A 26 -5.71 2.68 -7.24
N TRP A 27 -4.71 2.26 -8.02
CA TRP A 27 -3.45 1.74 -7.51
C TRP A 27 -2.29 2.52 -8.12
N SER A 28 -1.45 3.11 -7.28
CA SER A 28 -0.38 3.97 -7.76
C SER A 28 0.91 3.88 -6.93
N ASP A 29 1.95 4.55 -7.43
CA ASP A 29 3.05 4.98 -6.57
C ASP A 29 2.59 6.03 -5.54
N GLN A 30 3.52 6.48 -4.70
CA GLN A 30 3.23 7.47 -3.64
C GLN A 30 2.76 8.82 -4.21
N GLN A 31 3.27 9.21 -5.38
CA GLN A 31 2.99 10.49 -6.02
C GLN A 31 1.67 10.45 -6.82
N GLY A 32 1.13 9.27 -7.12
CA GLY A 32 -0.03 9.09 -7.97
C GLY A 32 0.28 9.12 -9.47
N VAL A 33 1.54 9.01 -9.87
CA VAL A 33 1.99 9.19 -11.26
C VAL A 33 1.97 7.86 -12.01
N MET A 34 2.61 6.83 -11.45
CA MET A 34 2.64 5.50 -12.06
C MET A 34 1.48 4.64 -11.56
N GLN A 35 0.82 3.93 -12.47
CA GLN A 35 -0.17 2.91 -12.10
C GLN A 35 0.55 1.66 -11.62
N LEU A 36 0.29 1.24 -10.38
CA LEU A 36 0.94 0.09 -9.76
C LEU A 36 -0.08 -0.89 -9.16
N PRO A 37 -0.92 -1.55 -9.98
CA PRO A 37 -1.84 -2.57 -9.48
C PRO A 37 -1.14 -3.61 -8.61
N LYS A 38 -1.75 -3.94 -7.48
CA LYS A 38 -1.18 -4.88 -6.50
C LYS A 38 -0.76 -6.24 -7.10
N ASP A 39 -1.48 -6.69 -8.12
CA ASP A 39 -1.26 -7.97 -8.81
C ASP A 39 -0.27 -7.88 -9.99
N SER A 40 0.22 -6.69 -10.36
CA SER A 40 1.17 -6.54 -11.47
C SER A 40 2.64 -6.68 -11.05
N PHE A 41 2.92 -6.72 -9.75
CA PHE A 41 4.29 -6.81 -9.22
C PHE A 41 4.92 -8.16 -9.49
N LYS A 42 6.13 -8.14 -10.06
CA LYS A 42 6.94 -9.33 -10.36
C LYS A 42 8.25 -9.28 -9.60
N LEU A 43 8.74 -10.45 -9.22
CA LEU A 43 10.07 -10.59 -8.65
C LEU A 43 11.13 -10.31 -9.73
N PRO A 44 12.32 -9.77 -9.36
CA PRO A 44 13.33 -9.41 -10.35
C PRO A 44 13.80 -10.57 -11.21
N ASN A 45 13.93 -11.76 -10.61
CA ASN A 45 14.32 -13.00 -11.29
C ASN A 45 13.94 -14.24 -10.43
N GLY A 46 14.31 -15.43 -10.89
CA GLY A 46 14.01 -16.70 -10.25
C GLY A 46 14.73 -16.98 -8.92
N ASN A 47 15.71 -16.16 -8.52
CA ASN A 47 16.43 -16.29 -7.26
C ASN A 47 15.70 -15.65 -6.09
N TRP A 48 14.62 -14.91 -6.35
CA TRP A 48 13.80 -14.30 -5.32
C TRP A 48 12.52 -15.11 -5.09
N GLU A 49 11.97 -14.98 -3.89
CA GLU A 49 10.62 -15.41 -3.55
C GLU A 49 9.92 -14.35 -2.69
N TRP A 50 8.59 -14.36 -2.72
CA TRP A 50 7.80 -13.55 -1.80
C TRP A 50 7.99 -14.10 -0.38
N ALA A 51 8.51 -13.28 0.52
CA ALA A 51 8.70 -13.66 1.91
C ALA A 51 7.38 -13.64 2.69
N ASP A 52 6.41 -12.84 2.22
CA ASP A 52 5.11 -12.67 2.84
C ASP A 52 4.04 -12.29 1.78
N ILE A 53 2.78 -12.24 2.22
CA ILE A 53 1.68 -11.62 1.48
C ILE A 53 1.76 -10.08 1.59
N TRP A 54 0.90 -9.41 0.84
CA TRP A 54 0.72 -7.97 0.99
C TRP A 54 0.07 -7.64 2.33
N HIS A 55 0.64 -6.69 3.07
CA HIS A 55 0.06 -6.15 4.29
C HIS A 55 -0.11 -4.63 4.20
N VAL A 56 -1.05 -4.11 4.99
CA VAL A 56 -1.31 -2.68 5.11
C VAL A 56 -0.37 -2.09 6.15
N GLU A 57 0.29 -0.97 5.82
CA GLU A 57 1.01 -0.18 6.81
C GLU A 57 0.00 0.56 7.70
N LYS A 58 0.08 0.33 9.01
CA LYS A 58 -0.75 1.01 10.01
C LYS A 58 0.15 1.77 10.98
N LEU A 59 0.00 3.09 11.02
CA LEU A 59 0.75 3.97 11.90
C LEU A 59 -0.26 4.86 12.62
N PRO A 60 -0.47 4.70 13.94
CA PRO A 60 -1.53 5.41 14.67
C PRO A 60 -1.50 6.94 14.52
N GLU A 61 -0.33 7.52 14.28
CA GLU A 61 -0.17 8.96 14.05
C GLU A 61 -0.61 9.42 12.65
N PHE A 62 -0.63 8.51 11.67
CA PHE A 62 -0.80 8.84 10.25
C PHE A 62 -1.95 8.12 9.56
N THR A 63 -2.48 7.06 10.13
CA THR A 63 -3.53 6.22 9.55
C THR A 63 -4.63 5.92 10.57
N ASP A 64 -5.84 5.62 10.09
CA ASP A 64 -6.86 4.99 10.91
C ASP A 64 -6.53 3.51 11.25
N GLU A 65 -7.43 2.84 11.96
CA GLU A 65 -7.30 1.43 12.36
C GLU A 65 -7.22 0.45 11.17
N GLN A 66 -7.68 0.87 10.00
CA GLN A 66 -7.68 0.10 8.75
C GLN A 66 -6.52 0.48 7.82
N GLY A 67 -5.66 1.42 8.23
CA GLY A 67 -4.51 1.91 7.48
C GLY A 67 -4.83 2.97 6.43
N TRP A 68 -6.02 3.58 6.48
CA TRP A 68 -6.38 4.67 5.57
C TRP A 68 -5.87 6.00 6.07
N GLN A 69 -5.51 6.86 5.13
CA GLN A 69 -5.27 8.28 5.31
C GLN A 69 -6.28 9.06 4.48
N TYR A 70 -6.77 10.18 5.00
CA TYR A 70 -7.84 10.98 4.39
C TYR A 70 -7.32 12.36 3.98
N ALA A 71 -7.91 12.95 2.94
CA ALA A 71 -7.63 14.32 2.51
C ALA A 71 -8.79 14.93 1.71
N VAL A 72 -8.79 16.26 1.61
CA VAL A 72 -9.72 17.05 0.78
C VAL A 72 -9.51 16.85 -0.72
N ASP A 73 -8.29 16.49 -1.14
CA ASP A 73 -7.96 16.02 -2.47
C ASP A 73 -6.61 15.29 -2.44
N PHE A 74 -6.17 14.77 -3.58
CA PHE A 74 -4.94 13.99 -3.69
C PHE A 74 -3.63 14.80 -3.58
N ASN A 75 -3.71 16.13 -3.69
CA ASN A 75 -2.58 17.04 -3.53
C ASN A 75 -2.53 17.66 -2.12
N GLY A 76 -3.59 17.49 -1.33
CA GLY A 76 -3.71 17.96 0.04
C GLY A 76 -2.90 17.16 1.06
N ASN A 77 -3.00 17.60 2.31
CA ASN A 77 -2.34 16.96 3.44
C ASN A 77 -3.14 15.75 3.92
N PHE A 78 -2.55 14.57 3.79
CA PHE A 78 -3.11 13.34 4.31
C PHE A 78 -2.99 13.24 5.82
N HIS A 79 -4.06 12.77 6.47
CA HIS A 79 -4.14 12.65 7.93
C HIS A 79 -4.94 11.40 8.35
N ALA A 80 -4.80 11.00 9.62
CA ALA A 80 -5.33 9.73 10.11
C ALA A 80 -6.86 9.70 10.28
N GLN A 81 -7.44 10.79 10.78
CA GLN A 81 -8.87 10.84 11.14
C GLN A 81 -9.69 11.39 9.97
N LYS A 82 -10.79 10.70 9.61
CA LYS A 82 -11.68 11.17 8.56
C LYS A 82 -12.39 12.47 8.99
N GLY A 83 -12.13 13.54 8.27
CA GLY A 83 -12.81 14.82 8.35
C GLY A 83 -14.14 14.88 7.58
N LEU A 84 -14.82 16.01 7.73
CA LEU A 84 -16.09 16.30 7.06
C LEU A 84 -15.91 16.57 5.55
N PHE A 85 -14.82 17.23 5.18
CA PHE A 85 -14.53 17.65 3.80
C PHE A 85 -13.62 16.68 3.04
N ASP A 86 -13.22 15.58 3.65
CA ASP A 86 -12.38 14.59 2.97
C ASP A 86 -13.18 13.83 1.92
N VAL A 87 -12.68 13.88 0.69
CA VAL A 87 -13.30 13.22 -0.46
C VAL A 87 -12.38 12.20 -1.12
N VAL A 88 -11.13 12.10 -0.66
CA VAL A 88 -10.20 11.05 -1.06
C VAL A 88 -9.62 10.36 0.15
N ARG A 89 -9.23 9.10 -0.03
CA ARG A 89 -8.40 8.37 0.92
C ARG A 89 -7.36 7.54 0.20
N ARG A 90 -6.25 7.27 0.87
CA ARG A 90 -5.21 6.35 0.38
C ARG A 90 -4.76 5.39 1.46
N ARG A 91 -4.31 4.21 1.07
CA ARG A 91 -3.80 3.17 1.96
C ARG A 91 -2.54 2.55 1.38
N LYS A 92 -1.47 2.54 2.16
CA LYS A 92 -0.17 2.02 1.74
C LYS A 92 -0.10 0.52 1.98
N TRP A 93 0.26 -0.21 0.93
CA TRP A 93 0.48 -1.64 0.95
C TRP A 93 1.95 -1.95 0.74
N LEU A 94 2.44 -2.91 1.51
CA LEU A 94 3.83 -3.36 1.53
C LEU A 94 3.88 -4.87 1.28
N ARG A 95 4.92 -5.32 0.58
CA ARG A 95 5.24 -6.75 0.44
C ARG A 95 6.73 -6.98 0.40
N VAL A 96 7.21 -7.93 1.19
CA VAL A 96 8.63 -8.26 1.29
C VAL A 96 8.95 -9.44 0.36
N CYS A 97 10.11 -9.36 -0.27
CA CYS A 97 10.73 -10.47 -1.00
C CYS A 97 12.09 -10.77 -0.36
N ARG A 98 12.54 -12.01 -0.51
CA ARG A 98 13.87 -12.45 -0.06
C ARG A 98 14.53 -13.30 -1.14
N GLU A 99 15.86 -13.37 -1.11
CA GLU A 99 16.60 -14.31 -1.94
C GLU A 99 16.43 -15.73 -1.40
N LYS A 100 16.22 -16.68 -2.31
CA LYS A 100 16.18 -18.11 -2.02
C LYS A 100 17.52 -18.53 -1.40
N GLY A 101 17.48 -19.27 -0.30
CA GLY A 101 18.67 -19.69 0.47
C GLY A 101 19.04 -18.79 1.65
N SER A 102 18.48 -17.57 1.77
CA SER A 102 18.74 -16.70 2.94
C SER A 102 18.07 -17.17 4.24
N ALA A 103 17.12 -18.11 4.17
CA ALA A 103 16.31 -18.56 5.31
C ALA A 103 16.70 -19.93 5.90
N GLU A 104 17.73 -20.60 5.37
CA GLU A 104 18.13 -21.94 5.83
C GLU A 104 19.18 -21.93 6.96
N GLN A 105 19.77 -20.78 7.29
CA GLN A 105 20.87 -20.72 8.29
C GLN A 105 20.45 -20.49 9.75
N GLN A 106 19.16 -20.43 10.10
CA GLN A 106 18.71 -20.12 11.48
C GLN A 106 18.04 -21.29 12.23
N LYS A 107 18.14 -22.54 11.72
CA LYS A 107 17.64 -23.74 12.43
C LYS A 107 18.71 -24.74 12.88
N SER A 108 20.02 -24.46 12.72
CA SER A 108 21.10 -25.37 13.13
C SER A 108 21.79 -25.04 14.46
N ASP A 109 21.57 -23.86 15.06
CA ASP A 109 22.45 -23.38 16.14
C ASP A 109 21.88 -23.54 17.57
N ASN A 110 20.78 -24.27 17.74
CA ASN A 110 20.19 -24.50 19.08
C ASN A 110 20.20 -25.97 19.54
N ALA A 111 21.09 -26.78 18.98
CA ALA A 111 21.38 -28.13 19.48
C ALA A 111 22.89 -28.32 19.63
N LYS A 112 23.45 -27.80 20.73
CA LYS A 112 24.70 -28.30 21.29
C LYS A 112 24.71 -28.13 22.79
#